data_AF-A0A2R7R1W7-F1
#
_entry.id   AF-A0A2R7R1W7-F1
#
_cell.length_a   1.000
_cell.length_b   1.000
_cell.length_c   1.000
_cell.angle_alpha   90.00
_cell.angle_beta   90.00
_cell.angle_gamma   90.00
#
_symmetry.space_group_name_H-M   'P 1'
#
loop_
_entity.id
_entity.type
_entity.pdbx_description
1 polymer ?
#
loop_
_entity_poly.entity_id
_entity_poly.type
_entity_poly.pdbx_seq_one_letter_code
_entity_poly.pdbx_strand_id
1 'polypeptide(L)'
;MTGTDAPFLRTLCSLRWLAVAGQAATILVATSVLGLELPQLPLWAGVAALTLFNLYAQLRVNDADTAPVTAFGHILVDVCVLTWMVGWSGGIGNPFGSLFLILIALAALALPLRWTLAVAATCLIGYAVSGIFGLPLPAGYFTAMQMHQWGVVCNFLLSATVVLVFATRLAIALRHREHELALLRERFVRNEGIVALATHAASVAHELNTPLATMTLLADDIADQTNSSEVRDDVDTLRELLV
;
A
#
# COMPACT_ATOMS: atom_id res chain seq x y z
N MET A 1 3.43 -9.76 -5.48
CA MET A 1 3.21 -8.35 -5.10
C MET A 1 1.76 -8.22 -4.61
N THR A 2 1.49 -8.47 -3.32
CA THR A 2 0.10 -8.60 -2.81
C THR A 2 -0.16 -7.88 -1.48
N GLY A 3 0.80 -7.14 -0.91
CA GLY A 3 0.61 -6.56 0.43
C GLY A 3 0.34 -5.06 0.50
N THR A 4 -0.07 -4.39 -0.58
CA THR A 4 -0.33 -2.92 -0.62
C THR A 4 -1.75 -2.54 -0.24
N ASP A 5 -2.63 -3.52 -0.03
CA ASP A 5 -4.05 -3.28 -0.21
C ASP A 5 -4.77 -2.91 1.11
N ALA A 6 -4.31 -3.40 2.25
CA ALA A 6 -4.88 -3.09 3.57
C ALA A 6 -4.67 -1.62 4.02
N PRO A 7 -3.48 -0.99 3.87
CA PRO A 7 -3.29 0.44 4.17
C PRO A 7 -4.11 1.34 3.26
N PHE A 8 -4.28 0.93 2.00
CA PHE A 8 -5.06 1.65 1.00
C PHE A 8 -6.54 1.70 1.36
N LEU A 9 -7.16 0.57 1.70
CA LEU A 9 -8.58 0.53 2.07
C LEU A 9 -8.90 1.32 3.34
N ARG A 10 -8.01 1.27 4.35
CA ARG A 10 -8.14 2.10 5.55
C ARG A 10 -8.09 3.59 5.19
N THR A 11 -7.18 3.96 4.29
CA THR A 11 -7.08 5.35 3.81
C THR A 11 -8.32 5.75 3.02
N LEU A 12 -8.86 4.88 2.15
CA LEU A 12 -10.12 5.12 1.45
C LEU A 12 -11.30 5.31 2.42
N CYS A 13 -11.41 4.50 3.46
CA CYS A 13 -12.48 4.67 4.46
C CYS A 13 -12.36 6.00 5.22
N SER A 14 -11.13 6.42 5.54
CA SER A 14 -10.87 7.74 6.14
C SER A 14 -11.24 8.87 5.20
N LEU A 15 -10.91 8.75 3.90
CA LEU A 15 -11.29 9.73 2.88
C LEU A 15 -12.79 9.78 2.66
N ARG A 16 -13.51 8.64 2.76
CA ARG A 16 -14.98 8.60 2.69
C ARG A 16 -15.63 9.38 3.81
N TRP A 17 -15.11 9.32 5.04
CA TRP A 17 -15.65 10.16 6.12
C TRP A 17 -15.50 11.65 5.82
N LEU A 18 -14.34 12.06 5.27
CA LEU A 18 -14.13 13.43 4.81
C LEU A 18 -15.11 13.79 3.67
N ALA A 19 -15.33 12.87 2.72
CA ALA A 19 -16.27 13.06 1.62
C ALA A 19 -17.72 13.20 2.11
N VAL A 20 -18.17 12.33 3.02
CA VAL A 20 -19.50 12.39 3.64
C VAL A 20 -19.70 13.72 4.36
N ALA A 21 -18.73 14.14 5.18
CA ALA A 21 -18.78 15.42 5.88
C ALA A 21 -18.80 16.61 4.90
N GLY A 22 -17.94 16.58 3.88
CA GLY A 22 -17.87 17.61 2.84
C GLY A 22 -19.15 17.70 2.00
N GLN A 23 -19.73 16.56 1.61
CA GLN A 23 -20.99 16.48 0.88
C GLN A 23 -22.15 17.03 1.72
N ALA A 24 -22.28 16.60 2.98
CA ALA A 24 -23.30 17.12 3.88
C ALA A 24 -23.17 18.64 4.08
N ALA A 25 -21.96 19.13 4.33
CA ALA A 25 -21.69 20.57 4.45
C ALA A 25 -22.02 21.32 3.16
N THR A 26 -21.64 20.76 2.00
CA THR A 26 -21.91 21.38 0.69
C THR A 26 -23.40 21.46 0.42
N ILE A 27 -24.17 20.40 0.69
CA ILE A 27 -25.64 20.41 0.54
C ILE A 27 -26.27 21.48 1.44
N LEU A 28 -25.86 21.55 2.70
CA LEU A 28 -26.37 22.55 3.65
C LEU A 28 -26.07 23.98 3.21
N VAL A 29 -24.82 24.26 2.81
CA VAL A 29 -24.42 25.60 2.33
C VAL A 29 -25.13 25.95 1.02
N ALA A 30 -25.20 25.01 0.07
CA ALA A 30 -25.88 25.20 -1.20
C ALA A 30 -27.37 25.55 -1.04
N THR A 31 -28.07 24.85 -0.15
CA THR A 31 -29.50 25.03 0.05
C THR A 31 -29.85 26.18 0.99
N SER A 32 -29.08 26.36 2.07
CA SER A 32 -29.42 27.32 3.13
C SER A 32 -28.78 28.69 2.93
N VAL A 33 -27.51 28.73 2.51
CA VAL A 33 -26.75 29.99 2.37
C VAL A 33 -26.86 30.55 0.96
N LEU A 34 -26.77 29.66 -0.04
CA LEU A 34 -26.75 30.05 -1.45
C LEU A 34 -28.14 30.03 -2.12
N GLY A 35 -29.15 29.52 -1.42
CA GLY A 35 -30.55 29.50 -1.86
C GLY A 35 -30.79 28.65 -3.10
N LEU A 36 -29.95 27.65 -3.36
CA LEU A 36 -30.13 26.76 -4.51
C LEU A 36 -31.29 25.79 -4.25
N GLU A 37 -32.28 25.81 -5.14
CA GLU A 37 -33.40 24.87 -5.16
C GLU A 37 -32.97 23.51 -5.71
N LEU A 38 -32.12 22.82 -4.94
CA LEU A 38 -31.66 21.47 -5.27
C LEU A 38 -32.62 20.43 -4.68
N PRO A 39 -32.86 19.31 -5.38
CA PRO A 39 -33.65 18.21 -4.84
C PRO A 39 -32.89 17.57 -3.67
N GLN A 40 -33.28 17.92 -2.44
CA GLN A 40 -32.55 17.53 -1.23
C GLN A 40 -32.63 16.03 -0.96
N LEU A 41 -33.78 15.42 -1.24
CA LEU A 41 -34.03 14.00 -0.98
C LEU A 41 -33.01 13.08 -1.68
N PRO A 42 -32.79 13.16 -3.01
CA PRO A 42 -31.78 12.33 -3.67
C PRO A 42 -30.35 12.65 -3.24
N LEU A 43 -30.04 13.89 -2.84
CA LEU A 43 -28.70 14.27 -2.39
C LEU A 43 -28.38 13.67 -1.01
N TRP A 44 -29.30 13.80 -0.04
CA TRP A 44 -29.15 13.17 1.27
C TRP A 44 -29.20 11.65 1.19
N ALA A 45 -29.96 11.07 0.26
CA ALA A 45 -29.92 9.63 0.00
C ALA A 45 -28.52 9.17 -0.44
N GLY A 46 -27.82 9.95 -1.27
CA GLY A 46 -26.43 9.69 -1.65
C GLY A 46 -25.48 9.70 -0.46
N VAL A 47 -25.58 10.72 0.41
CA VAL A 47 -24.79 10.83 1.65
C VAL A 47 -25.06 9.64 2.59
N ALA A 48 -26.34 9.29 2.78
CA ALA A 48 -26.73 8.16 3.61
C ALA A 48 -26.19 6.83 3.05
N ALA A 49 -26.32 6.61 1.74
CA ALA A 49 -25.79 5.41 1.08
C ALA A 49 -24.26 5.30 1.26
N LEU A 50 -23.52 6.39 1.06
CA LEU A 50 -22.08 6.41 1.24
C LEU A 50 -21.68 6.18 2.71
N THR A 51 -22.45 6.74 3.65
CA THR A 51 -22.22 6.56 5.10
C THR A 51 -22.45 5.11 5.51
N LEU A 52 -23.56 4.50 5.09
CA LEU A 52 -23.88 3.10 5.37
C LEU A 52 -22.86 2.16 4.75
N PHE A 53 -22.46 2.42 3.51
CA PHE A 53 -21.42 1.64 2.85
C PHE A 53 -20.08 1.78 3.57
N ASN A 54 -19.69 2.99 3.98
CA ASN A 54 -18.44 3.21 4.71
C ASN A 54 -18.43 2.54 6.09
N LEU A 55 -19.57 2.48 6.77
CA LEU A 55 -19.71 1.75 8.03
C LEU A 55 -19.59 0.24 7.80
N TYR A 56 -20.30 -0.30 6.79
CA TYR A 56 -20.18 -1.70 6.38
C TYR A 56 -18.73 -2.06 6.01
N ALA A 57 -18.06 -1.19 5.24
CA ALA A 57 -16.67 -1.34 4.85
C ALA A 57 -15.76 -1.44 6.08
N GLN A 58 -15.88 -0.53 7.04
CA GLN A 58 -15.06 -0.57 8.27
C GLN A 58 -15.27 -1.84 9.10
N LEU A 59 -16.51 -2.34 9.18
CA LEU A 59 -16.81 -3.59 9.89
C LEU A 59 -16.27 -4.85 9.17
N ARG A 60 -16.01 -4.76 7.86
CA ARG A 60 -15.55 -5.87 7.02
C ARG A 60 -14.07 -5.83 6.67
N VAL A 61 -13.39 -4.71 6.90
CA VAL A 61 -11.93 -4.58 6.72
C VAL A 61 -11.25 -5.38 7.84
N ASN A 62 -11.05 -6.67 7.58
CA ASN A 62 -10.08 -7.50 8.30
C ASN A 62 -8.72 -7.38 7.59
N ASP A 63 -7.63 -7.42 8.35
CA ASP A 63 -6.23 -7.26 7.89
C ASP A 63 -5.71 -8.35 6.92
N ALA A 64 -6.61 -9.14 6.31
CA ALA A 64 -6.24 -10.12 5.30
C ALA A 64 -5.98 -9.44 3.95
N ASP A 65 -4.93 -9.87 3.24
CA ASP A 65 -4.52 -9.40 1.91
C ASP A 65 -5.72 -9.11 0.99
N THR A 66 -6.09 -7.84 0.89
CA THR A 66 -7.30 -7.43 0.19
C THR A 66 -7.07 -7.44 -1.31
N ALA A 67 -7.62 -8.43 -2.02
CA ALA A 67 -7.44 -8.54 -3.45
C ALA A 67 -7.80 -7.23 -4.19
N PRO A 68 -7.05 -6.82 -5.25
CA PRO A 68 -7.31 -5.59 -6.01
C PRO A 68 -8.75 -5.41 -6.52
N VAL A 69 -9.49 -6.52 -6.70
CA VAL A 69 -10.91 -6.50 -7.06
C VAL A 69 -11.80 -5.89 -5.96
N THR A 70 -11.46 -6.08 -4.69
CA THR A 70 -12.20 -5.49 -3.56
C THR A 70 -12.02 -3.98 -3.53
N ALA A 71 -10.78 -3.51 -3.66
CA ALA A 71 -10.42 -2.11 -3.80
C ALA A 71 -11.13 -1.44 -4.99
N PHE A 72 -11.20 -2.13 -6.14
CA PHE A 72 -11.99 -1.67 -7.28
C PHE A 72 -13.48 -1.54 -6.92
N GLY A 73 -14.09 -2.55 -6.28
CA GLY A 73 -15.49 -2.50 -5.87
C GLY A 73 -15.80 -1.36 -4.90
N HIS A 74 -14.87 -1.05 -4.00
CA HIS A 74 -14.95 0.11 -3.11
C HIS A 74 -14.99 1.43 -3.88
N ILE A 75 -14.06 1.64 -4.82
CA ILE A 75 -14.02 2.85 -5.64
C ILE A 75 -15.25 2.93 -6.56
N LEU A 76 -15.74 1.80 -7.07
CA LEU A 76 -16.93 1.75 -7.90
C LEU A 76 -18.15 2.32 -7.19
N VAL A 77 -18.33 2.01 -5.90
CA VAL A 77 -19.40 2.60 -5.08
C VAL A 77 -19.23 4.12 -4.98
N ASP A 78 -18.01 4.60 -4.75
CA ASP A 78 -17.73 6.04 -4.68
C ASP A 78 -18.05 6.74 -6.02
N VAL A 79 -17.69 6.11 -7.14
CA VAL A 79 -18.02 6.60 -8.49
C VAL A 79 -19.53 6.66 -8.70
N CYS A 80 -20.27 5.60 -8.34
CA CYS A 80 -21.73 5.58 -8.47
C CYS A 80 -22.41 6.68 -7.64
N VAL A 81 -21.99 6.86 -6.38
CA VAL A 81 -22.53 7.93 -5.52
C VAL A 81 -22.16 9.30 -6.09
N LEU A 82 -20.93 9.49 -6.55
CA LEU A 82 -20.51 10.76 -7.14
C LEU A 82 -21.29 11.08 -8.42
N THR A 83 -21.50 10.10 -9.30
CA THR A 83 -22.36 10.21 -10.50
C THR A 83 -23.78 10.60 -10.12
N TRP A 84 -24.35 9.94 -9.12
CA TRP A 84 -25.68 10.27 -8.62
C TRP A 84 -25.72 11.72 -8.13
N MET A 85 -24.81 12.10 -7.24
CA MET A 85 -24.79 13.45 -6.65
C MET A 85 -24.58 14.54 -7.70
N VAL A 86 -23.61 14.38 -8.60
CA VAL A 86 -23.32 15.35 -9.66
C VAL A 86 -24.49 15.46 -10.62
N GLY A 87 -25.12 14.35 -11.01
CA GLY A 87 -26.32 14.35 -11.86
C GLY A 87 -27.48 15.15 -11.25
N TRP A 88 -27.73 15.01 -9.95
CA TRP A 88 -28.80 15.75 -9.25
C TRP A 88 -28.44 17.18 -8.85
N SER A 89 -27.17 17.59 -8.98
CA SER A 89 -26.69 18.89 -8.52
C SER A 89 -26.06 19.75 -9.61
N GLY A 90 -26.38 19.49 -10.89
CA GLY A 90 -25.93 20.36 -11.98
C GLY A 90 -25.29 19.70 -13.19
N GLY A 91 -25.11 18.38 -13.16
CA GLY A 91 -24.48 17.63 -14.23
C GLY A 91 -23.11 18.21 -14.61
N ILE A 92 -22.95 18.56 -15.89
CA ILE A 92 -21.70 19.09 -16.45
C ILE A 92 -21.32 20.48 -15.90
N GLY A 93 -22.29 21.26 -15.43
CA GLY A 93 -22.04 22.59 -14.86
C GLY A 93 -21.55 22.54 -13.41
N ASN A 94 -21.60 21.37 -12.79
CA ASN A 94 -21.24 21.21 -11.39
C ASN A 94 -19.72 21.32 -11.20
N PRO A 95 -19.24 22.22 -10.32
CA PRO A 95 -17.80 22.44 -10.12
C PRO A 95 -17.06 21.22 -9.52
N PHE A 96 -17.78 20.33 -8.85
CA PHE A 96 -17.26 19.09 -8.27
C PHE A 96 -17.22 17.92 -9.26
N GLY A 97 -17.60 18.13 -10.53
CA GLY A 97 -17.41 17.14 -11.59
C GLY A 97 -15.95 16.73 -11.81
N SER A 98 -14.98 17.54 -11.37
CA SER A 98 -13.57 17.15 -11.43
C SER A 98 -13.14 16.18 -10.31
N LEU A 99 -13.98 15.93 -9.30
CA LEU A 99 -13.69 14.91 -8.26
C LEU A 99 -13.56 13.49 -8.85
N PHE A 100 -14.15 13.22 -10.02
CA PHE A 100 -13.92 11.97 -10.75
C PHE A 100 -12.43 11.77 -11.07
N LEU A 101 -11.70 12.84 -11.40
CA LEU A 101 -10.26 12.80 -11.67
C LEU A 101 -9.46 12.43 -10.41
N ILE A 102 -9.92 12.86 -9.23
CA ILE A 102 -9.30 12.44 -7.97
C ILE A 102 -9.42 10.93 -7.80
N LEU A 103 -10.61 10.36 -8.02
CA LEU A 103 -10.80 8.90 -7.91
C LEU A 103 -9.88 8.15 -8.87
N ILE A 104 -9.69 8.67 -10.09
CA ILE A 104 -8.72 8.13 -11.06
C ILE A 104 -7.29 8.25 -10.53
N ALA A 105 -6.90 9.40 -10.00
CA ALA A 105 -5.57 9.62 -9.45
C ALA A 105 -5.28 8.69 -8.26
N LEU A 106 -6.22 8.57 -7.32
CA LEU A 106 -6.13 7.66 -6.17
C LEU A 106 -5.97 6.21 -6.64
N ALA A 107 -6.75 5.79 -7.64
CA ALA A 107 -6.61 4.47 -8.23
C ALA A 107 -5.26 4.29 -8.92
N ALA A 108 -4.79 5.27 -9.70
CA ALA A 108 -3.51 5.20 -10.39
C ALA A 108 -2.32 5.07 -9.46
N LEU A 109 -2.39 5.68 -8.28
CA LEU A 109 -1.35 5.58 -7.26
C LEU A 109 -1.37 4.22 -6.54
N ALA A 110 -2.54 3.63 -6.32
CA ALA A 110 -2.69 2.48 -5.42
C ALA A 110 -2.96 1.13 -6.09
N LEU A 111 -3.50 1.12 -7.31
CA LEU A 111 -3.94 -0.09 -8.00
C LEU A 111 -3.03 -0.41 -9.20
N PRO A 112 -2.93 -1.70 -9.59
CA PRO A 112 -2.23 -2.07 -10.81
C PRO A 112 -2.98 -1.55 -12.05
N LEU A 113 -2.22 -1.30 -13.12
CA LEU A 113 -2.69 -0.64 -14.36
C LEU A 113 -4.07 -1.11 -14.86
N ARG A 114 -4.31 -2.43 -14.89
CA ARG A 114 -5.59 -3.01 -15.35
C ARG A 114 -6.81 -2.48 -14.57
N TRP A 115 -6.69 -2.34 -13.25
CA TRP A 115 -7.79 -1.87 -12.39
C TRP A 115 -7.88 -0.35 -12.42
N THR A 116 -6.74 0.35 -12.53
CA THR A 116 -6.72 1.80 -12.78
C THR A 116 -7.45 2.16 -14.07
N LEU A 117 -7.23 1.42 -15.16
CA LEU A 117 -7.94 1.62 -16.42
C LEU A 117 -9.45 1.34 -16.25
N ALA A 118 -9.83 0.31 -15.49
CA ALA A 118 -11.23 0.02 -15.19
C ALA A 118 -11.89 1.16 -14.37
N VAL A 119 -11.22 1.69 -13.35
CA VAL A 119 -11.70 2.86 -12.60
C VAL A 119 -11.83 4.07 -13.51
N ALA A 120 -10.80 4.35 -14.33
CA ALA A 120 -10.82 5.46 -15.27
C ALA A 120 -11.99 5.38 -16.24
N ALA A 121 -12.22 4.21 -16.85
CA ALA A 121 -13.36 3.98 -17.73
C ALA A 121 -14.68 4.22 -16.99
N THR A 122 -14.82 3.71 -15.77
CA THR A 122 -16.05 3.87 -14.98
C THR A 122 -16.29 5.33 -14.58
N CYS A 123 -15.24 6.07 -14.19
CA CYS A 123 -15.32 7.50 -13.93
C CYS A 123 -15.72 8.31 -15.16
N LEU A 124 -15.13 8.01 -16.33
CA LEU A 124 -15.46 8.69 -17.58
C LEU A 124 -16.91 8.44 -17.99
N ILE A 125 -17.37 7.19 -17.89
CA ILE A 125 -18.77 6.83 -18.13
C ILE A 125 -19.68 7.54 -17.12
N GLY A 126 -19.35 7.50 -15.83
CA GLY A 126 -20.11 8.16 -14.77
C GLY A 126 -20.23 9.67 -14.96
N TYR A 127 -19.14 10.32 -15.39
CA TYR A 127 -19.14 11.74 -15.71
C TYR A 127 -19.97 12.05 -16.97
N ALA A 128 -19.83 11.25 -18.03
CA ALA A 128 -20.64 11.40 -19.24
C ALA A 128 -22.13 11.20 -18.97
N VAL A 129 -22.50 10.18 -18.19
CA VAL A 129 -23.88 9.94 -17.74
C VAL A 129 -24.40 11.14 -16.93
N SER A 130 -23.60 11.66 -16.00
CA SER A 130 -23.99 12.85 -15.23
C SER A 130 -24.13 14.10 -16.11
N GLY A 131 -23.34 14.22 -17.17
CA GLY A 131 -23.41 15.32 -18.11
C GLY A 131 -24.63 15.26 -19.03
N ILE A 132 -25.00 14.07 -19.48
CA ILE A 132 -26.13 13.86 -20.42
C ILE A 132 -27.47 13.88 -19.69
N PHE A 133 -27.56 13.23 -18.53
CA PHE A 133 -28.82 13.06 -17.79
C PHE A 133 -28.93 14.00 -16.58
N GLY A 134 -27.89 14.78 -16.28
CA GLY A 134 -27.89 15.67 -15.13
C GLY A 134 -28.86 16.85 -15.29
N LEU A 135 -29.45 17.24 -14.17
CA LEU A 135 -30.28 18.44 -14.12
C LEU A 135 -29.40 19.70 -14.29
N PRO A 136 -29.86 20.72 -15.02
CA PRO A 136 -29.15 21.99 -15.08
C PRO A 136 -29.07 22.61 -13.69
N LEU A 137 -27.98 23.34 -13.39
CA LEU A 137 -27.86 24.07 -12.13
C LEU A 137 -29.01 25.10 -12.02
N PRO A 138 -29.81 25.07 -10.94
CA PRO A 138 -30.76 26.14 -10.68
C PRO A 138 -30.02 27.46 -10.44
N ALA A 139 -30.63 28.57 -10.83
CA ALA A 139 -30.14 29.89 -10.45
C ALA A 139 -30.48 30.12 -8.97
N GLY A 140 -29.47 30.42 -8.15
CA GLY A 140 -29.64 30.83 -6.75
C GLY A 140 -29.46 32.34 -6.59
N TYR A 141 -29.00 32.77 -5.41
CA TYR A 141 -28.68 34.18 -5.15
C TYR A 141 -27.52 34.71 -6.01
N PHE A 142 -26.65 33.82 -6.48
CA PHE A 142 -25.55 34.13 -7.39
C PHE A 142 -25.85 33.65 -8.80
N THR A 143 -25.27 34.33 -9.80
CA THR A 143 -25.30 33.83 -11.18
C THR A 143 -24.59 32.48 -11.28
N ALA A 144 -25.04 31.62 -12.20
CA ALA A 144 -24.44 30.31 -12.42
C ALA A 144 -22.92 30.38 -12.66
N MET A 145 -22.44 31.43 -13.34
CA MET A 145 -21.02 31.66 -13.59
C MET A 145 -20.23 31.95 -12.31
N GLN A 146 -20.72 32.84 -11.43
CA GLN A 146 -20.05 33.14 -10.16
C GLN A 146 -20.02 31.93 -9.24
N MET A 147 -21.13 31.17 -9.19
CA MET A 147 -21.20 29.93 -8.42
C MET A 147 -20.18 28.90 -8.91
N HIS A 148 -20.09 28.74 -10.23
CA HIS A 148 -19.13 27.84 -10.85
C HIS A 148 -17.69 28.27 -10.56
N GLN A 149 -17.35 29.55 -10.66
CA GLN A 149 -15.99 30.06 -10.40
C GLN A 149 -15.53 29.79 -8.96
N TRP A 150 -16.33 30.18 -7.96
CA TRP A 150 -15.99 29.93 -6.56
C TRP A 150 -15.99 28.44 -6.23
N GLY A 151 -16.94 27.70 -6.79
CA GLY A 151 -17.00 26.25 -6.66
C GLY A 151 -15.74 25.57 -7.19
N VAL A 152 -15.24 25.98 -8.36
CA VAL A 152 -14.00 25.43 -8.94
C VAL A 152 -12.80 25.72 -8.05
N VAL A 153 -12.69 26.92 -7.47
CA VAL A 153 -11.60 27.25 -6.53
C VAL A 153 -11.68 26.38 -5.26
N CYS A 154 -12.85 26.28 -4.64
CA CYS A 154 -13.06 25.43 -3.46
C CYS A 154 -12.76 23.96 -3.76
N ASN A 155 -13.28 23.46 -4.88
CA ASN A 155 -13.03 22.11 -5.33
C ASN A 155 -11.54 21.87 -5.59
N PHE A 156 -10.82 22.81 -6.22
CA PHE A 156 -9.40 22.66 -6.49
C PHE A 156 -8.59 22.56 -5.19
N LEU A 157 -8.87 23.42 -4.20
CA LEU A 157 -8.21 23.37 -2.90
C LEU A 157 -8.47 22.05 -2.17
N LEU A 158 -9.73 21.59 -2.19
CA LEU A 158 -10.12 20.28 -1.64
C LEU A 158 -9.38 19.14 -2.34
N SER A 159 -9.39 19.17 -3.68
CA SER A 159 -8.76 18.15 -4.53
C SER A 159 -7.26 18.05 -4.28
N ALA A 160 -6.57 19.20 -4.29
CA ALA A 160 -5.14 19.28 -4.06
C ALA A 160 -4.79 18.76 -2.66
N THR A 161 -5.57 19.10 -1.64
CA THR A 161 -5.36 18.63 -0.26
C THR A 161 -5.51 17.11 -0.16
N VAL A 162 -6.58 16.55 -0.74
CA VAL A 162 -6.84 15.11 -0.72
C VAL A 162 -5.72 14.33 -1.43
N VAL A 163 -5.36 14.76 -2.64
CA VAL A 163 -4.30 14.12 -3.43
C VAL A 163 -2.96 14.22 -2.72
N LEU A 164 -2.61 15.39 -2.18
CA LEU A 164 -1.35 15.60 -1.45
C LEU A 164 -1.26 14.68 -0.23
N VAL A 165 -2.27 14.70 0.66
CA VAL A 165 -2.29 13.86 1.87
C VAL A 165 -2.20 12.39 1.50
N PHE A 166 -2.95 11.95 0.50
CA PHE A 166 -2.93 10.56 0.04
C PHE A 166 -1.58 10.15 -0.54
N ALA A 167 -1.04 10.94 -1.46
CA ALA A 167 0.25 10.67 -2.11
C ALA A 167 1.39 10.62 -1.09
N THR A 168 1.44 11.56 -0.14
CA THR A 168 2.44 11.58 0.92
C THR A 168 2.33 10.35 1.82
N ARG A 169 1.11 9.96 2.23
CA ARG A 169 0.92 8.74 3.04
C ARG A 169 1.37 7.48 2.31
N LEU A 170 1.02 7.35 1.03
CA LEU A 170 1.43 6.21 0.22
C LEU A 170 2.95 6.16 0.03
N ALA A 171 3.59 7.30 -0.24
CA ALA A 171 5.04 7.39 -0.40
C ALA A 171 5.78 7.00 0.89
N ILE A 172 5.29 7.44 2.06
CA ILE A 172 5.85 7.07 3.37
C ILE A 172 5.70 5.56 3.60
N ALA A 173 4.52 5.00 3.33
CA ALA A 173 4.28 3.57 3.49
C ALA A 173 5.19 2.70 2.59
N LEU A 174 5.41 3.14 1.34
CA LEU A 174 6.30 2.45 0.41
C LEU A 174 7.75 2.47 0.89
N ARG A 175 8.26 3.64 1.32
CA ARG A 175 9.63 3.80 1.83
C ARG A 175 9.90 2.93 3.06
N HIS A 176 8.94 2.85 3.99
CA HIS A 176 9.07 1.97 5.15
C HIS A 176 9.20 0.51 4.74
N ARG A 177 8.39 0.06 3.77
CA ARG A 177 8.43 -1.31 3.29
C ARG A 177 9.73 -1.63 2.56
N GLU A 178 10.21 -0.72 1.71
CA GLU A 178 11.50 -0.88 1.03
C GLU A 178 12.64 -1.00 2.03
N HIS A 179 12.60 -0.21 3.10
CA HIS A 179 13.58 -0.30 4.18
C HIS A 179 13.52 -1.64 4.93
N GLU A 180 12.33 -2.12 5.25
CA GLU A 180 12.14 -3.43 5.89
C GLU A 180 12.62 -4.58 5.00
N LEU A 181 12.33 -4.52 3.69
CA LEU A 181 12.82 -5.49 2.71
C LEU A 181 14.35 -5.48 2.60
N ALA A 182 14.98 -4.29 2.64
CA ALA A 182 16.43 -4.16 2.62
C ALA A 182 17.06 -4.83 3.87
N LEU A 183 16.50 -4.59 5.05
CA LEU A 183 16.97 -5.21 6.31
C LEU A 183 16.81 -6.73 6.30
N LEU A 184 15.70 -7.25 5.78
CA LEU A 184 15.50 -8.69 5.63
C LEU A 184 16.51 -9.31 4.66
N ARG A 185 16.80 -8.62 3.55
CA ARG A 185 17.79 -9.07 2.56
C ARG A 185 19.20 -9.10 3.15
N GLU A 186 19.58 -8.09 3.92
CA GLU A 186 20.87 -8.05 4.62
C GLU A 186 21.03 -9.21 5.60
N ARG A 187 19.99 -9.47 6.42
CA ARG A 187 19.97 -10.61 7.34
C ARG A 187 20.08 -11.95 6.63
N PHE A 188 19.42 -12.09 5.48
CA PHE A 188 19.49 -13.30 4.67
C PHE A 188 20.92 -13.55 4.17
N VAL A 189 21.55 -12.54 3.55
CA VAL A 189 22.95 -12.62 3.07
C VAL A 189 23.91 -12.94 4.21
N ARG A 190 23.74 -12.31 5.37
CA ARG A 190 24.59 -12.58 6.55
C ARG A 190 24.47 -14.02 7.03
N ASN A 191 23.25 -14.54 7.14
CA ASN A 191 23.02 -15.91 7.60
C ASN A 191 23.58 -16.94 6.61
N GLU A 192 23.41 -16.71 5.31
CA GLU A 192 24.00 -17.56 4.27
C GLU A 192 25.53 -17.58 4.35
N GLY A 193 26.15 -16.42 4.58
CA GLY A 193 27.60 -16.32 4.82
C GLY A 193 28.08 -17.09 6.05
N ILE A 194 27.35 -17.02 7.17
CA ILE A 194 27.66 -17.79 8.39
C ILE A 194 27.58 -19.30 8.12
N VAL A 195 26.54 -19.75 7.42
CA VAL A 195 26.38 -21.17 7.08
C VAL A 195 27.52 -21.64 6.18
N ALA A 196 27.91 -20.85 5.17
CA ALA A 196 29.02 -21.16 4.28
C ALA A 196 30.38 -21.24 5.02
N LEU A 197 30.63 -20.31 5.96
CA LEU A 197 31.80 -20.34 6.84
C LEU A 197 31.80 -21.59 7.73
N ALA A 198 30.65 -21.94 8.31
CA ALA A 198 30.52 -23.11 9.17
C ALA A 198 30.77 -24.42 8.40
N THR A 199 30.22 -24.57 7.20
CA THR A 199 30.49 -25.75 6.36
C THR A 199 31.95 -25.81 5.90
N HIS A 200 32.56 -24.68 5.54
CA HIS A 200 33.97 -24.65 5.16
C HIS A 200 34.89 -24.98 6.34
N ALA A 201 34.61 -24.44 7.54
CA ALA A 201 35.37 -24.76 8.75
C ALA A 201 35.23 -26.23 9.13
N ALA A 202 34.03 -26.82 9.02
CA ALA A 202 33.79 -28.23 9.24
C ALA A 202 34.56 -29.12 8.24
N SER A 203 34.59 -28.73 6.96
CA SER A 203 35.38 -29.43 5.93
C SER A 203 36.87 -29.39 6.24
N VAL A 204 37.41 -28.22 6.58
CA VAL A 204 38.84 -28.06 6.94
C VAL A 204 39.17 -28.86 8.20
N ALA A 205 38.31 -28.82 9.22
CA ALA A 205 38.51 -29.62 10.43
C ALA A 205 38.55 -31.12 10.10
N HIS A 206 37.67 -31.60 9.22
CA HIS A 206 37.66 -33.01 8.79
C HIS A 206 38.91 -33.38 7.97
N GLU A 207 39.32 -32.51 7.05
CA GLU A 207 40.53 -32.68 6.23
C GLU A 207 41.82 -32.66 7.05
N LEU A 208 41.87 -31.93 8.17
CA LEU A 208 43.01 -31.92 9.10
C LEU A 208 43.00 -33.11 10.06
N ASN A 209 41.83 -33.59 10.47
CA ASN A 209 41.72 -34.70 11.42
C ASN A 209 42.29 -36.01 10.85
N THR A 210 42.15 -36.23 9.55
CA THR A 210 42.64 -37.44 8.87
C THR A 210 44.18 -37.56 8.85
N PRO A 211 44.96 -36.57 8.38
CA PRO A 211 46.41 -36.62 8.44
C PRO A 211 46.95 -36.57 9.87
N LEU A 212 46.32 -35.81 10.78
CA LEU A 212 46.71 -35.81 12.20
C LEU A 212 46.58 -37.20 12.82
N ALA A 213 45.42 -37.86 12.67
CA ALA A 213 45.23 -39.23 13.14
C ALA A 213 46.24 -40.21 12.50
N THR A 214 46.58 -40.01 11.22
CA THR A 214 47.60 -40.81 10.54
C THR A 214 49.00 -40.56 11.11
N MET A 215 49.36 -39.31 11.41
CA MET A 215 50.63 -38.95 12.04
C MET A 215 50.74 -39.50 13.46
N THR A 216 49.66 -39.48 14.24
CA THR A 216 49.61 -40.10 15.57
C THR A 216 49.84 -41.61 15.47
N LEU A 217 49.16 -42.30 14.55
CA LEU A 217 49.37 -43.73 14.32
C LEU A 217 50.80 -44.07 13.89
N LEU A 218 51.40 -43.24 13.02
CA LEU A 218 52.80 -43.42 12.59
C LEU A 218 53.78 -43.16 13.74
N ALA A 219 53.53 -42.15 14.57
CA ALA A 219 54.34 -41.88 15.76
C ALA A 219 54.26 -43.05 16.76
N ASP A 220 53.06 -43.57 17.01
CA ASP A 220 52.82 -44.75 17.85
C ASP A 220 53.62 -45.97 17.33
N ASP A 221 53.59 -46.24 16.03
CA ASP A 221 54.28 -47.38 15.42
C ASP A 221 55.81 -47.26 15.49
N ILE A 222 56.37 -46.04 15.32
CA ILE A 222 57.81 -45.78 15.46
C ILE A 222 58.26 -45.94 16.92
N ALA A 223 57.44 -45.48 17.89
CA ALA A 223 57.75 -45.62 19.32
C ALA A 223 57.88 -47.09 19.74
N ASP A 224 57.00 -47.95 19.22
CA ASP A 224 56.97 -49.39 19.52
C ASP A 224 58.15 -50.16 18.89
N GLN A 225 58.64 -49.73 17.73
CA GLN A 225 59.69 -50.43 16.96
C GLN A 225 61.12 -49.96 17.26
N THR A 226 61.32 -48.77 17.85
CA THR A 226 62.67 -48.21 18.08
C THR A 226 63.34 -48.74 19.36
N ASN A 227 64.66 -49.00 19.27
CA ASN A 227 65.50 -49.41 20.40
C ASN A 227 66.49 -48.29 20.85
N SER A 228 66.46 -47.13 20.19
CA SER A 228 67.29 -45.96 20.55
C SER A 228 66.52 -45.06 21.52
N SER A 229 67.12 -44.71 22.67
CA SER A 229 66.46 -43.84 23.65
C SER A 229 66.23 -42.43 23.13
N GLU A 230 67.14 -41.91 22.29
CA GLU A 230 67.08 -40.56 21.73
C GLU A 230 65.90 -40.41 20.76
N VAL A 231 65.66 -41.42 19.91
CA VAL A 231 64.52 -41.44 18.97
C VAL A 231 63.19 -41.60 19.71
N ARG A 232 63.20 -42.26 20.87
CA ARG A 232 61.99 -42.44 21.69
C ARG A 232 61.56 -41.12 22.35
N ASP A 233 62.50 -40.35 22.88
CA ASP A 233 62.21 -39.01 23.43
C ASP A 233 61.64 -38.05 22.36
N ASP A 234 62.20 -38.08 21.13
CA ASP A 234 61.70 -37.26 20.01
C ASP A 234 60.27 -37.63 19.60
N VAL A 235 59.94 -38.93 19.59
CA VAL A 235 58.61 -39.43 19.22
C VAL A 235 57.58 -39.13 20.32
N ASP A 236 57.97 -39.23 21.59
CA ASP A 236 57.11 -38.84 22.72
C ASP A 236 56.82 -37.33 22.69
N THR A 237 57.81 -36.51 22.32
CA THR A 237 57.62 -35.08 22.08
C THR A 237 56.66 -34.81 20.91
N LEU A 238 56.75 -35.57 19.81
CA LEU A 238 55.81 -35.48 18.69
C LEU A 238 54.38 -35.87 19.08
N ARG A 239 54.20 -36.88 19.94
CA ARG A 239 52.89 -37.27 20.48
C ARG A 239 52.27 -36.15 21.32
N GLU A 240 53.05 -35.51 22.18
CA GLU A 240 52.58 -34.34 22.96
C GLU A 240 52.10 -33.18 22.08
N LEU A 241 52.68 -33.01 20.88
CA LEU A 241 52.31 -31.93 19.96
C LEU A 241 51.14 -32.26 19.02
N LEU A 242 50.79 -33.54 18.87
CA LEU A 242 49.70 -34.01 17.98
C LEU A 242 48.36 -34.19 18.70
N VAL A 243 48.34 -34.08 20.03
CA VAL A 243 47.15 -34.16 20.90
C VAL A 243 46.64 -32.77 21.25
#